data_AF-A0A8B9FHQ7-F1
#
_entry.id   AF-A0A8B9FHQ7-F1
#
_cell.length_a   1.000
_cell.length_b   1.000
_cell.length_c   1.000
_cell.angle_alpha   90.00
_cell.angle_beta   90.00
_cell.angle_gamma   90.00
#
_symmetry.space_group_name_H-M   'P 1'
#
loop_
_entity.id
_entity.type
_entity.pdbx_description
1 polymer ?
#
loop_
_entity_poly.entity_id
_entity_poly.type
_entity_poly.pdbx_seq_one_letter_code
_entity_poly.pdbx_strand_id
1 'polypeptide(L)'
;MGSGAALGPRLLRAAMLISLCPAAAGGTWMWLGIAAAGGPEKPGCASPPLSRRQQELCKQKPELVPAIREGARLGLQECRSQFRHERWDCRPPPNARRGPAATAAAFGHQLSSGTKESAFISAVTTAGLVHSVTRSCSAGNMTECSCDTNLRHGGSASEGWHWGGCSDDIHYGMSFSRKFLDMPIKNVTGRSGLVVMNLHNNEAGRQAVAKLMSVDCRCHGVSGSCAVKTCWKTMSSFEKIGRFLKDKYENSIQISDRLKKKLRRKEKSQRKIPIGKEDLLYVNKSPNYCVEDQKLGIPGTQGRECNRTSEGPEGCNLLCCGRGYNTHVVRHVERCECKFVWCCYVRCRRCETMTDVHTCK
;
A
#
# COMPACT_ATOMS: atom_id res chain seq x y z
N MET A 1 92.20 -56.15 13.82
CA MET A 1 93.26 -56.34 12.82
C MET A 1 92.62 -56.29 11.43
N GLY A 2 93.18 -55.52 10.50
CA GLY A 2 92.71 -55.39 9.11
C GLY A 2 91.91 -54.08 8.87
N SER A 3 92.57 -52.96 8.54
CA SER A 3 93.02 -52.51 7.19
C SER A 3 91.89 -51.77 6.46
N GLY A 4 91.98 -50.44 6.22
CA GLY A 4 92.73 -49.80 5.12
C GLY A 4 91.77 -49.64 3.91
N ALA A 5 91.66 -48.56 3.14
CA ALA A 5 92.50 -47.41 2.87
C ALA A 5 91.65 -46.28 2.22
N ALA A 6 92.27 -45.10 2.06
CA ALA A 6 91.72 -43.85 1.56
C ALA A 6 91.63 -43.74 0.02
N LEU A 7 90.77 -42.84 -0.50
CA LEU A 7 91.01 -41.91 -1.63
C LEU A 7 89.75 -41.04 -1.88
N GLY A 8 89.90 -39.70 -1.94
CA GLY A 8 88.82 -38.72 -2.27
C GLY A 8 88.78 -38.36 -3.77
N PRO A 9 88.32 -37.16 -4.19
CA PRO A 9 87.30 -36.26 -3.63
C PRO A 9 86.27 -35.72 -4.67
N ARG A 10 85.29 -34.95 -4.16
CA ARG A 10 84.35 -34.00 -4.83
C ARG A 10 83.25 -34.59 -5.72
N LEU A 11 81.99 -34.39 -5.32
CA LEU A 11 81.01 -33.54 -6.04
C LEU A 11 79.62 -33.55 -5.36
N LEU A 12 79.13 -32.33 -5.10
CA LEU A 12 77.76 -31.81 -5.17
C LEU A 12 76.56 -32.69 -4.73
N ARG A 13 75.94 -32.21 -3.64
CA ARG A 13 74.51 -31.85 -3.50
C ARG A 13 73.50 -32.68 -4.31
N ALA A 14 72.68 -33.46 -3.59
CA ALA A 14 71.22 -33.41 -3.72
C ALA A 14 70.59 -34.04 -2.48
N ALA A 15 69.75 -33.27 -1.81
CA ALA A 15 68.96 -33.70 -0.68
C ALA A 15 67.79 -34.56 -1.15
N MET A 16 67.48 -35.65 -0.44
CA MET A 16 66.12 -35.90 0.05
C MET A 16 66.03 -37.17 0.90
N LEU A 17 65.09 -37.07 1.86
CA LEU A 17 64.41 -38.15 2.61
C LEU A 17 65.15 -38.68 3.85
N ILE A 18 64.60 -38.36 5.02
CA ILE A 18 63.84 -39.33 5.82
C ILE A 18 62.82 -38.56 6.66
N SER A 19 61.57 -39.01 6.52
CA SER A 19 60.39 -38.58 7.25
C SER A 19 60.38 -39.07 8.69
N LEU A 20 59.86 -38.25 9.61
CA LEU A 20 59.15 -38.72 10.80
C LEU A 20 57.74 -38.11 10.81
N CYS A 21 56.76 -39.01 10.80
CA CYS A 21 55.29 -38.85 10.85
C CYS A 21 54.78 -38.28 12.20
N PRO A 22 53.46 -38.23 12.50
CA PRO A 22 52.28 -37.82 11.71
C PRO A 22 51.32 -36.91 12.53
N ALA A 23 50.48 -36.09 11.90
CA ALA A 23 49.14 -35.76 12.42
C ALA A 23 48.31 -35.07 11.35
N ALA A 24 47.13 -35.61 11.09
CA ALA A 24 46.19 -35.12 10.10
C ALA A 24 45.67 -33.71 10.45
N ALA A 25 45.96 -32.75 9.59
CA ALA A 25 45.25 -31.47 9.50
C ALA A 25 44.96 -31.21 8.02
N GLY A 26 43.76 -31.61 7.59
CA GLY A 26 43.22 -31.23 6.28
C GLY A 26 42.93 -29.74 6.28
N GLY A 27 43.82 -28.96 5.68
CA GLY A 27 43.61 -27.54 5.44
C GLY A 27 42.64 -27.32 4.28
N THR A 28 41.65 -26.46 4.48
CA THR A 28 40.92 -25.81 3.39
C THR A 28 41.00 -24.29 3.58
N TRP A 29 41.90 -23.68 2.81
CA TRP A 29 41.88 -22.32 2.26
C TRP A 29 41.31 -21.21 3.17
N MET A 30 42.23 -20.41 3.72
CA MET A 30 41.94 -19.11 4.32
C MET A 30 41.14 -18.23 3.34
N TRP A 31 39.88 -18.00 3.68
CA TRP A 31 39.10 -16.88 3.15
C TRP A 31 39.64 -15.59 3.78
N LEU A 32 40.36 -14.79 2.99
CA LEU A 32 40.48 -13.36 3.25
C LEU A 32 39.09 -12.75 3.11
N GLY A 33 38.60 -12.17 4.21
CA GLY A 33 37.29 -11.57 4.27
C GLY A 33 37.13 -10.38 3.34
N ILE A 34 36.02 -10.38 2.62
CA ILE A 34 35.11 -9.24 2.65
C ILE A 34 33.83 -9.80 3.23
N ALA A 35 33.61 -9.58 4.53
CA ALA A 35 32.26 -9.63 5.05
C ALA A 35 31.50 -8.54 4.31
N ALA A 36 30.80 -8.93 3.23
CA ALA A 36 29.73 -8.11 2.69
C ALA A 36 28.77 -7.95 3.86
N ALA A 37 28.83 -6.79 4.51
CA ALA A 37 27.78 -6.33 5.39
C ALA A 37 26.47 -6.64 4.66
N GLY A 38 25.68 -7.54 5.22
CA GLY A 38 24.42 -7.97 4.63
C GLY A 38 23.66 -6.71 4.24
N GLY A 39 23.61 -6.45 2.93
CA GLY A 39 22.73 -5.42 2.41
C GLY A 39 21.33 -5.68 2.97
N PRO A 40 20.51 -4.65 3.21
CA PRO A 40 19.20 -4.83 3.79
C PRO A 40 18.50 -5.96 3.04
N GLU A 41 18.16 -7.05 3.74
CA GLU A 41 17.51 -8.21 3.13
C GLU A 41 16.36 -7.68 2.25
N LYS A 42 16.49 -7.85 0.93
CA LYS A 42 15.47 -7.37 -0.01
C LYS A 42 14.17 -8.01 0.45
N PRO A 43 13.17 -7.21 0.87
CA PRO A 43 12.03 -7.79 1.53
C PRO A 43 11.28 -8.70 0.54
N GLY A 44 11.41 -10.02 0.72
CA GLY A 44 10.92 -11.01 -0.24
C GLY A 44 9.40 -11.12 -0.29
N CYS A 45 8.90 -11.99 -1.17
CA CYS A 45 7.47 -12.29 -1.34
C CYS A 45 6.79 -12.96 -0.14
N ALA A 46 7.55 -13.31 0.90
CA ALA A 46 7.04 -13.94 2.13
C ALA A 46 6.35 -12.96 3.09
N SER A 47 6.50 -11.64 2.88
CA SER A 47 6.01 -10.59 3.78
C SER A 47 5.43 -9.45 2.93
N PRO A 48 4.25 -9.60 2.32
CA PRO A 48 3.01 -9.81 3.08
C PRO A 48 2.43 -11.23 2.92
N PRO A 49 1.38 -11.61 3.69
CA PRO A 49 0.70 -12.90 3.56
C PRO A 49 -0.10 -12.91 2.26
N LEU A 50 0.52 -13.43 1.21
CA LEU A 50 -0.03 -13.54 -0.14
C LEU A 50 -0.67 -14.92 -0.34
N SER A 51 -1.74 -14.99 -1.15
CA SER A 51 -2.23 -16.28 -1.66
C SER A 51 -1.16 -16.98 -2.50
N ARG A 52 -1.25 -18.31 -2.67
CA ARG A 52 -0.29 -19.07 -3.47
C ARG A 52 -0.07 -18.47 -4.88
N ARG A 53 -1.16 -18.08 -5.56
CA ARG A 53 -1.11 -17.42 -6.87
C ARG A 53 -0.39 -16.05 -6.81
N GLN A 54 -0.67 -15.26 -5.78
CA GLN A 54 -0.01 -13.97 -5.59
C GLN A 54 1.49 -14.16 -5.27
N GLN A 55 1.85 -15.19 -4.51
CA GLN A 55 3.25 -15.54 -4.25
C GLN A 55 3.97 -15.96 -5.54
N GLU A 56 3.33 -16.74 -6.41
CA GLU A 56 3.88 -17.12 -7.71
C GLU A 56 4.13 -15.90 -8.60
N LEU A 57 3.14 -15.00 -8.73
CA LEU A 57 3.30 -13.74 -9.47
C LEU A 57 4.38 -12.83 -8.87
N CYS A 58 4.45 -12.76 -7.55
CA CYS A 58 5.47 -12.00 -6.84
C CYS A 58 6.88 -12.56 -7.12
N LYS A 59 7.04 -13.89 -7.11
CA LYS A 59 8.32 -14.55 -7.44
C LYS A 59 8.72 -14.34 -8.90
N GLN A 60 7.75 -14.32 -9.82
CA GLN A 60 8.00 -14.05 -11.24
C GLN A 60 8.43 -12.61 -11.52
N LYS A 61 8.01 -11.65 -10.68
CA LYS A 61 8.28 -10.22 -10.86
C LYS A 61 8.82 -9.58 -9.57
N PRO A 62 10.06 -9.88 -9.18
CA PRO A 62 10.64 -9.39 -7.93
C PRO A 62 10.81 -7.86 -7.89
N GLU A 63 11.00 -7.21 -9.05
CA GLU A 63 11.09 -5.75 -9.18
C GLU A 63 9.80 -5.03 -8.74
N LEU A 64 8.63 -5.69 -8.86
CA LEU A 64 7.34 -5.11 -8.46
C LEU A 64 7.06 -5.18 -6.96
N VAL A 65 7.84 -5.94 -6.18
CA VAL A 65 7.55 -6.17 -4.76
C VAL A 65 7.53 -4.89 -3.93
N PRO A 66 8.48 -3.94 -4.08
CA PRO A 66 8.41 -2.65 -3.41
C PRO A 66 7.13 -1.88 -3.75
N ALA A 67 6.74 -1.85 -5.03
CA ALA A 67 5.52 -1.18 -5.50
C ALA A 67 4.23 -1.84 -4.95
N ILE A 68 4.20 -3.18 -4.86
CA ILE A 68 3.06 -3.91 -4.27
C ILE A 68 2.88 -3.54 -2.79
N ARG A 69 3.98 -3.53 -2.03
CA ARG A 69 3.97 -3.17 -0.59
C ARG A 69 3.55 -1.73 -0.39
N GLU A 70 4.11 -0.83 -1.19
CA GLU A 70 3.77 0.59 -1.13
C GLU A 70 2.31 0.84 -1.52
N GLY A 71 1.79 0.18 -2.55
CA GLY A 71 0.38 0.27 -2.94
C GLY A 71 -0.58 -0.21 -1.83
N ALA A 72 -0.26 -1.30 -1.15
CA ALA A 72 -1.03 -1.78 0.00
C ALA A 72 -0.97 -0.79 1.18
N ARG A 73 0.21 -0.22 1.46
CA ARG A 73 0.40 0.79 2.50
C ARG A 73 -0.42 2.04 2.21
N LEU A 74 -0.36 2.54 0.98
CA LEU A 74 -1.05 3.72 0.50
C LEU A 74 -2.58 3.54 0.63
N GLY A 75 -3.11 2.40 0.17
CA GLY A 75 -4.53 2.06 0.31
C GLY A 75 -5.01 2.02 1.76
N LEU A 76 -4.24 1.40 2.67
CA LEU A 76 -4.60 1.30 4.08
C LEU A 76 -4.49 2.64 4.83
N GLN A 77 -3.47 3.45 4.53
CA GLN A 77 -3.33 4.78 5.10
C GLN A 77 -4.51 5.67 4.70
N GLU A 78 -4.89 5.64 3.43
CA GLU A 78 -6.02 6.41 2.93
C GLU A 78 -7.34 5.93 3.54
N CYS A 79 -7.53 4.61 3.67
CA CYS A 79 -8.70 4.06 4.33
C CYS A 79 -8.84 4.56 5.77
N ARG A 80 -7.75 4.54 6.55
CA ARG A 80 -7.74 5.11 7.90
C ARG A 80 -8.01 6.61 7.89
N SER A 81 -7.48 7.33 6.91
CA SER A 81 -7.71 8.77 6.77
C SER A 81 -9.20 9.09 6.53
N GLN A 82 -9.83 8.40 5.58
CA GLN A 82 -11.23 8.59 5.19
C GLN A 82 -12.22 8.19 6.30
N PHE A 83 -11.84 7.25 7.17
CA PHE A 83 -12.70 6.70 8.21
C PHE A 83 -12.30 7.08 9.64
N ARG A 84 -11.30 7.96 9.83
CA ARG A 84 -10.71 8.28 11.16
C ARG A 84 -11.73 8.70 12.24
N HIS A 85 -12.84 9.29 11.81
CA HIS A 85 -13.90 9.82 12.67
C HIS A 85 -15.16 8.95 12.72
N GLU A 86 -15.22 7.91 11.90
CA GLU A 86 -16.37 6.99 11.81
C GLU A 86 -16.27 5.92 12.89
N ARG A 87 -17.40 5.29 13.26
CA ARG A 87 -17.43 4.19 14.24
C ARG A 87 -16.50 3.02 13.84
N TRP A 88 -16.46 2.71 12.55
CA TRP A 88 -15.45 1.85 11.94
C TRP A 88 -14.36 2.72 11.33
N ASP A 89 -13.13 2.61 11.83
CA ASP A 89 -12.03 3.54 11.52
C ASP A 89 -10.92 2.94 10.65
N CYS A 90 -11.21 1.80 10.01
CA CYS A 90 -10.27 1.05 9.18
C CYS A 90 -8.96 0.65 9.90
N ARG A 91 -8.98 0.56 11.24
CA ARG A 91 -7.88 -0.04 12.00
C ARG A 91 -8.05 -1.55 12.09
N PRO A 92 -6.95 -2.31 12.06
CA PRO A 92 -6.99 -3.74 12.30
C PRO A 92 -7.47 -4.00 13.75
N PRO A 93 -8.17 -5.11 14.00
CA PRO A 93 -8.56 -5.48 15.36
C PRO A 93 -7.33 -5.62 16.27
N PRO A 94 -7.43 -5.27 17.57
CA PRO A 94 -6.31 -5.24 18.50
C PRO A 94 -5.60 -6.60 18.66
N ASN A 95 -6.31 -7.72 18.43
CA ASN A 95 -5.77 -9.08 18.49
C ASN A 95 -5.18 -9.58 17.16
N ALA A 96 -5.15 -8.76 16.11
CA ALA A 96 -4.39 -9.07 14.90
C ALA A 96 -2.90 -9.06 15.24
N ARG A 97 -2.26 -10.25 15.23
CA ARG A 97 -0.84 -10.43 15.59
C ARG A 97 0.03 -9.31 14.99
N ARG A 98 0.84 -8.64 15.81
CA ARG A 98 1.85 -7.68 15.31
C ARG A 98 2.87 -8.45 14.46
N GLY A 99 3.01 -8.05 13.20
CA GLY A 99 3.97 -8.63 12.26
C GLY A 99 3.54 -8.42 10.79
N PRO A 100 4.42 -8.67 9.82
CA PRO A 100 4.11 -8.53 8.39
C PRO A 100 2.97 -9.44 7.89
N ALA A 101 2.62 -10.49 8.65
CA ALA A 101 1.45 -11.35 8.46
C ALA A 101 0.11 -10.68 8.85
N ALA A 102 0.13 -9.46 9.40
CA ALA A 102 -1.05 -8.79 9.91
C ALA A 102 -1.94 -8.19 8.83
N THR A 103 -1.45 -7.76 7.67
CA THR A 103 -2.29 -6.95 6.75
C THR A 103 -3.33 -7.77 5.99
N ALA A 104 -2.99 -8.94 5.42
CA ALA A 104 -4.02 -9.79 4.80
C ALA A 104 -4.77 -10.67 5.81
N ALA A 105 -4.20 -10.95 6.99
CA ALA A 105 -4.91 -11.64 8.07
C ALA A 105 -5.86 -10.71 8.85
N ALA A 106 -5.51 -9.43 9.04
CA ALA A 106 -6.34 -8.46 9.76
C ALA A 106 -7.60 -8.08 9.00
N PHE A 107 -7.49 -7.97 7.67
CA PHE A 107 -8.65 -7.68 6.81
C PHE A 107 -9.27 -8.93 6.19
N GLY A 108 -8.73 -10.14 6.43
CA GLY A 108 -9.26 -11.37 5.82
C GLY A 108 -10.73 -11.64 6.15
N HIS A 109 -11.12 -11.40 7.40
CA HIS A 109 -12.53 -11.46 7.83
C HIS A 109 -13.35 -10.29 7.27
N GLN A 110 -12.81 -9.06 7.30
CA GLN A 110 -13.49 -7.86 6.79
C GLN A 110 -13.73 -7.94 5.27
N LEU A 111 -12.78 -8.41 4.47
CA LEU A 111 -12.90 -8.66 3.03
C LEU A 111 -13.85 -9.82 2.69
N SER A 112 -14.05 -10.74 3.64
CA SER A 112 -14.99 -11.86 3.50
C SER A 112 -16.41 -11.53 3.97
N SER A 113 -16.59 -10.41 4.68
CA SER A 113 -17.87 -10.04 5.29
C SER A 113 -18.92 -9.56 4.29
N GLY A 114 -18.51 -9.06 3.12
CA GLY A 114 -19.42 -8.58 2.09
C GLY A 114 -20.14 -7.28 2.45
N THR A 115 -19.63 -6.49 3.40
CA THR A 115 -20.22 -5.22 3.84
C THR A 115 -19.79 -4.04 2.98
N LYS A 116 -20.37 -2.85 3.22
CA LYS A 116 -19.94 -1.61 2.58
C LYS A 116 -18.45 -1.32 2.83
N GLU A 117 -17.97 -1.57 4.04
CA GLU A 117 -16.57 -1.31 4.42
C GLU A 117 -15.62 -2.24 3.64
N SER A 118 -16.01 -3.51 3.47
CA SER A 118 -15.26 -4.46 2.64
C SER A 118 -15.16 -4.01 1.17
N ALA A 119 -16.24 -3.42 0.64
CA ALA A 119 -16.27 -2.90 -0.72
C ALA A 119 -15.28 -1.75 -0.91
N PHE A 120 -15.25 -0.82 0.06
CA PHE A 120 -14.30 0.28 0.06
C PHE A 120 -12.86 -0.20 0.17
N ILE A 121 -12.56 -1.14 1.09
CA ILE A 121 -11.21 -1.69 1.25
C ILE A 121 -10.72 -2.33 -0.07
N SER A 122 -11.56 -3.15 -0.71
CA SER A 122 -11.23 -3.77 -2.01
C SER A 122 -10.89 -2.72 -3.08
N ALA A 123 -11.72 -1.68 -3.18
CA ALA A 123 -11.52 -0.61 -4.15
C ALA A 123 -10.27 0.24 -3.87
N VAL A 124 -10.10 0.73 -2.64
CA VAL A 124 -8.97 1.60 -2.27
C VAL A 124 -7.63 0.85 -2.29
N THR A 125 -7.61 -0.43 -1.92
CA THR A 125 -6.41 -1.27 -2.02
C THR A 125 -6.05 -1.52 -3.47
N THR A 126 -7.05 -1.76 -4.32
CA THR A 126 -6.84 -1.92 -5.76
C THR A 126 -6.32 -0.63 -6.39
N ALA A 127 -6.92 0.52 -6.06
CA ALA A 127 -6.46 1.82 -6.51
C ALA A 127 -5.02 2.10 -6.06
N GLY A 128 -4.69 1.77 -4.80
CA GLY A 128 -3.33 1.91 -4.25
C GLY A 128 -2.30 1.09 -5.03
N LEU A 129 -2.66 -0.15 -5.40
CA LEU A 129 -1.79 -0.99 -6.22
C LEU A 129 -1.56 -0.41 -7.62
N VAL A 130 -2.62 0.03 -8.31
CA VAL A 130 -2.49 0.68 -9.62
C VAL A 130 -1.63 1.94 -9.52
N HIS A 131 -1.88 2.77 -8.50
CA HIS A 131 -1.17 4.03 -8.29
C HIS A 131 0.33 3.80 -8.08
N SER A 132 0.70 2.91 -7.16
CA SER A 132 2.10 2.65 -6.84
C SER A 132 2.88 1.96 -7.97
N VAL A 133 2.26 0.99 -8.66
CA VAL A 133 2.90 0.31 -9.81
C VAL A 133 3.11 1.29 -10.96
N THR A 134 2.08 2.07 -11.31
CA THR A 134 2.19 3.07 -12.38
C THR A 134 3.26 4.12 -12.03
N ARG A 135 3.30 4.59 -10.78
CA ARG A 135 4.32 5.54 -10.33
C ARG A 135 5.73 4.96 -10.43
N SER A 136 5.90 3.67 -10.17
CA SER A 136 7.18 2.99 -10.29
C SER A 136 7.63 2.87 -11.76
N CYS A 137 6.69 2.63 -12.68
CA CYS A 137 6.95 2.67 -14.13
C CYS A 137 7.40 4.06 -14.59
N SER A 138 6.66 5.11 -14.23
CA SER A 138 6.98 6.50 -14.62
C SER A 138 8.29 7.01 -14.00
N ALA A 139 8.68 6.47 -12.84
CA ALA A 139 9.95 6.79 -12.20
C ALA A 139 11.16 6.08 -12.85
N GLY A 140 10.94 5.13 -13.76
CA GLY A 140 12.00 4.32 -14.36
C GLY A 140 12.58 3.26 -13.43
N ASN A 141 11.86 2.88 -12.37
CA ASN A 141 12.29 1.84 -11.42
C ASN A 141 12.05 0.41 -11.93
N MET A 142 11.43 0.29 -13.10
CA MET A 142 10.95 -0.97 -13.69
C MET A 142 11.48 -1.09 -15.11
N THR A 143 11.89 -2.30 -15.51
CA THR A 143 12.36 -2.55 -16.88
C THR A 143 11.23 -2.88 -17.86
N GLU A 144 10.13 -3.45 -17.37
CA GLU A 144 9.02 -3.93 -18.21
C GLU A 144 7.97 -2.87 -18.58
N CYS A 145 8.04 -1.69 -17.99
CA CYS A 145 7.09 -0.60 -18.20
C CYS A 145 7.80 0.75 -18.16
N SER A 146 7.20 1.76 -18.78
CA SER A 146 7.75 3.12 -18.84
C SER A 146 6.61 4.14 -18.94
N CYS A 147 6.93 5.41 -19.18
CA CYS A 147 5.96 6.46 -19.43
C CYS A 147 5.12 6.16 -20.69
N ASP A 148 3.89 6.69 -20.76
CA ASP A 148 3.05 6.61 -21.94
C ASP A 148 3.68 7.39 -23.11
N THR A 149 4.05 6.66 -24.17
CA THR A 149 4.68 7.23 -25.37
C THR A 149 3.69 7.71 -26.42
N ASN A 150 2.41 7.34 -26.31
CA ASN A 150 1.41 7.62 -27.35
C ASN A 150 1.11 9.12 -27.51
N LEU A 151 1.30 9.89 -26.44
CA LEU A 151 1.01 11.32 -26.42
C LEU A 151 2.21 12.18 -26.86
N ARG A 152 3.44 11.63 -26.93
CA ARG A 152 4.69 12.40 -27.06
C ARG A 152 4.79 13.26 -28.32
N HIS A 153 4.05 12.92 -29.37
CA HIS A 153 4.09 13.63 -30.66
C HIS A 153 2.85 14.50 -30.93
N GLY A 154 1.95 14.65 -29.96
CA GLY A 154 0.77 15.51 -30.09
C GLY A 154 0.97 16.91 -29.52
N GLY A 155 0.09 17.83 -29.91
CA GLY A 155 0.08 19.22 -29.46
C GLY A 155 0.07 20.17 -30.64
N SER A 156 -0.05 21.46 -30.36
CA SER A 156 -0.05 22.51 -31.38
C SER A 156 0.92 23.62 -30.98
N ALA A 157 2.04 23.70 -31.71
CA ALA A 157 3.03 24.75 -31.52
C ALA A 157 2.42 26.14 -31.75
N SER A 158 1.43 26.26 -32.64
CA SER A 158 0.69 27.52 -32.88
C SER A 158 -0.24 27.90 -31.73
N GLU A 159 -0.69 26.93 -30.92
CA GLU A 159 -1.49 27.18 -29.70
C GLU A 159 -0.62 27.33 -28.44
N GLY A 160 0.72 27.34 -28.59
CA GLY A 160 1.64 27.53 -27.47
C GLY A 160 1.71 26.36 -26.49
N TRP A 161 1.33 25.13 -26.90
CA TRP A 161 1.44 23.97 -26.03
C TRP A 161 1.80 22.67 -26.77
N HIS A 162 2.56 21.80 -26.11
CA HIS A 162 2.87 20.48 -26.63
C HIS A 162 2.87 19.42 -25.52
N TRP A 163 2.63 18.17 -25.90
CA TRP A 163 2.87 17.05 -24.99
C TRP A 163 4.37 16.84 -24.80
N GLY A 164 4.80 16.59 -23.57
CA GLY A 164 6.18 16.27 -23.25
C GLY A 164 6.28 15.63 -21.87
N GLY A 165 7.49 15.58 -21.32
CA GLY A 165 7.72 14.95 -20.01
C GLY A 165 7.40 13.45 -19.99
N CYS A 166 6.99 12.96 -18.82
CA CYS A 166 6.61 11.57 -18.60
C CYS A 166 5.12 11.52 -18.24
N SER A 167 4.29 11.07 -19.18
CA SER A 167 2.88 10.79 -18.88
C SER A 167 2.76 9.42 -18.20
N ASP A 168 1.98 9.34 -17.12
CA ASP A 168 1.76 8.10 -16.38
C ASP A 168 0.99 7.07 -17.24
N ASP A 169 1.58 5.88 -17.46
CA ASP A 169 0.87 4.77 -18.12
C ASP A 169 0.12 3.89 -17.12
N ILE A 170 -1.15 4.24 -16.87
CA ILE A 170 -2.01 3.46 -15.98
C ILE A 170 -2.37 2.07 -16.53
N HIS A 171 -2.21 1.81 -17.84
CA HIS A 171 -2.66 0.55 -18.43
C HIS A 171 -1.87 -0.65 -17.90
N TYR A 172 -0.55 -0.49 -17.76
CA TYR A 172 0.29 -1.51 -17.12
C TYR A 172 -0.15 -1.75 -15.67
N GLY A 173 -0.32 -0.69 -14.87
CA GLY A 173 -0.77 -0.78 -13.48
C GLY A 173 -2.14 -1.47 -13.34
N MET A 174 -3.11 -1.10 -14.18
CA MET A 174 -4.43 -1.73 -14.22
C MET A 174 -4.36 -3.20 -14.66
N SER A 175 -3.53 -3.54 -15.65
CA SER A 175 -3.34 -4.92 -16.13
C SER A 175 -2.71 -5.81 -15.06
N PHE A 176 -1.66 -5.31 -14.41
CA PHE A 176 -1.00 -5.99 -13.30
C PHE A 176 -1.97 -6.21 -12.13
N SER A 177 -2.72 -5.17 -11.74
CA SER A 177 -3.73 -5.27 -10.69
C SER A 177 -4.74 -6.39 -10.94
N ARG A 178 -5.24 -6.55 -12.17
CA ARG A 178 -6.16 -7.65 -12.53
C ARG A 178 -5.50 -9.00 -12.36
N LYS A 179 -4.26 -9.16 -12.82
CA LYS A 179 -3.53 -10.43 -12.68
C LYS A 179 -3.29 -10.79 -11.22
N PHE A 180 -3.05 -9.79 -10.37
CA PHE A 180 -2.65 -9.95 -8.97
C PHE A 180 -3.83 -10.09 -7.98
N LEU A 181 -4.91 -9.35 -8.17
CA LEU A 181 -6.04 -9.27 -7.22
C LEU A 181 -7.27 -10.07 -7.65
N ASP A 182 -7.51 -10.22 -8.96
CA ASP A 182 -8.77 -10.78 -9.45
C ASP A 182 -8.73 -12.32 -9.49
N MET A 183 -9.65 -12.95 -8.75
CA MET A 183 -9.81 -14.41 -8.71
C MET A 183 -10.64 -14.92 -9.90
N PRO A 184 -10.28 -16.06 -10.53
CA PRO A 184 -11.03 -16.57 -11.68
C PRO A 184 -12.39 -17.13 -11.25
N ILE A 185 -13.47 -16.69 -11.90
CA ILE A 185 -14.85 -17.09 -11.56
C ILE A 185 -15.11 -18.58 -11.85
N LYS A 186 -14.32 -19.22 -12.72
CA LYS A 186 -14.54 -20.60 -13.20
C LYS A 186 -14.53 -21.69 -12.11
N ASN A 187 -14.00 -21.40 -10.91
CA ASN A 187 -13.81 -22.39 -9.84
C ASN A 187 -14.76 -22.23 -8.65
N VAL A 188 -15.84 -21.44 -8.76
CA VAL A 188 -16.71 -21.12 -7.61
C VAL A 188 -18.09 -21.77 -7.74
N THR A 189 -18.32 -22.86 -7.01
CA THR A 189 -19.65 -23.42 -6.73
C THR A 189 -20.18 -22.84 -5.41
N GLY A 190 -21.45 -22.41 -5.37
CA GLY A 190 -22.18 -22.12 -4.13
C GLY A 190 -21.98 -20.76 -3.41
N ARG A 191 -20.97 -19.93 -3.75
CA ARG A 191 -20.78 -18.56 -3.20
C ARG A 191 -20.44 -17.52 -4.27
N SER A 192 -21.31 -17.33 -5.26
CA SER A 192 -21.03 -16.47 -6.42
C SER A 192 -21.13 -14.96 -6.12
N GLY A 193 -21.97 -14.54 -5.16
CA GLY A 193 -22.23 -13.13 -4.86
C GLY A 193 -20.99 -12.34 -4.45
N LEU A 194 -20.28 -12.82 -3.42
CA LEU A 194 -19.14 -12.12 -2.83
C LEU A 194 -17.93 -12.02 -3.78
N VAL A 195 -17.64 -13.06 -4.56
CA VAL A 195 -16.53 -13.04 -5.52
C VAL A 195 -16.80 -12.02 -6.62
N VAL A 196 -18.01 -12.02 -7.16
CA VAL A 196 -18.40 -11.04 -8.20
C VAL A 196 -18.43 -9.62 -7.65
N MET A 197 -18.88 -9.44 -6.40
CA MET A 197 -18.83 -8.16 -5.69
C MET A 197 -17.38 -7.65 -5.59
N ASN A 198 -16.45 -8.48 -5.09
CA ASN A 198 -15.04 -8.09 -4.95
C ASN A 198 -14.39 -7.78 -6.31
N LEU A 199 -14.67 -8.56 -7.36
CA LEU A 199 -14.20 -8.28 -8.72
C LEU A 199 -14.70 -6.93 -9.24
N HIS A 200 -15.97 -6.60 -8.99
CA HIS A 200 -16.55 -5.31 -9.38
C HIS A 200 -15.89 -4.17 -8.60
N ASN A 201 -15.76 -4.29 -7.28
CA ASN A 201 -15.17 -3.25 -6.45
C ASN A 201 -13.68 -3.03 -6.75
N ASN A 202 -12.94 -4.09 -7.09
CA ASN A 202 -11.58 -3.96 -7.62
C ASN A 202 -11.57 -3.14 -8.92
N GLU A 203 -12.47 -3.45 -9.86
CA GLU A 203 -12.57 -2.67 -11.10
C GLU A 203 -12.96 -1.21 -10.83
N ALA A 204 -13.88 -0.94 -9.90
CA ALA A 204 -14.23 0.41 -9.48
C ALA A 204 -13.01 1.19 -8.96
N GLY A 205 -12.15 0.54 -8.16
CA GLY A 205 -10.87 1.11 -7.73
C GLY A 205 -9.93 1.45 -8.90
N ARG A 206 -9.82 0.57 -9.91
CA ARG A 206 -9.02 0.84 -11.12
C ARG A 206 -9.60 2.00 -11.93
N GLN A 207 -10.92 2.04 -12.09
CA GLN A 207 -11.61 3.09 -12.83
C GLN A 207 -11.54 4.44 -12.12
N ALA A 208 -11.51 4.47 -10.79
CA ALA A 208 -11.31 5.70 -10.03
C ALA A 208 -9.96 6.37 -10.35
N VAL A 209 -8.88 5.59 -10.45
CA VAL A 209 -7.56 6.11 -10.86
C VAL A 209 -7.61 6.66 -12.29
N ALA A 210 -8.20 5.91 -13.22
CA ALA A 210 -8.30 6.30 -14.62
C ALA A 210 -9.12 7.58 -14.82
N LYS A 211 -10.28 7.67 -14.17
CA LYS A 211 -11.20 8.81 -14.26
C LYS A 211 -10.61 10.10 -13.71
N LEU A 212 -9.79 10.00 -12.67
CA LEU A 212 -9.22 11.15 -11.97
C LEU A 212 -7.85 11.56 -12.51
N MET A 213 -7.34 10.95 -13.58
CA MET A 213 -6.13 11.47 -14.22
C MET A 213 -6.31 12.92 -14.65
N SER A 214 -5.28 13.72 -14.46
CA SER A 214 -5.26 15.14 -14.84
C SER A 214 -4.11 15.42 -15.79
N VAL A 215 -4.21 16.55 -16.49
CA VAL A 215 -3.12 17.10 -17.29
C VAL A 215 -2.42 18.14 -16.44
N ASP A 216 -1.15 17.90 -16.17
CA ASP A 216 -0.27 18.87 -15.53
C ASP A 216 0.58 19.54 -16.61
N CYS A 217 0.86 20.82 -16.43
CA CYS A 217 1.64 21.60 -17.39
C CYS A 217 2.71 22.43 -16.69
N ARG A 218 3.86 22.56 -17.33
CA ARG A 218 4.93 23.51 -16.95
C ARG A 218 5.03 24.61 -17.98
N CYS A 219 5.08 25.85 -17.49
CA CYS A 219 5.23 27.03 -18.31
C CYS A 219 6.71 27.38 -18.52
N HIS A 220 7.05 27.75 -19.75
CA HIS A 220 8.43 27.98 -20.21
C HIS A 220 8.65 29.36 -20.84
N GLY A 221 7.64 30.24 -20.82
CA GLY A 221 7.75 31.58 -21.40
C GLY A 221 8.64 32.53 -20.59
N VAL A 222 9.00 33.66 -21.23
CA VAL A 222 9.83 34.72 -20.62
C VAL A 222 9.26 35.11 -19.26
N SER A 223 10.13 35.23 -18.26
CA SER A 223 9.78 35.54 -16.87
C SER A 223 8.74 34.60 -16.23
N GLY A 224 8.67 33.34 -16.68
CA GLY A 224 7.74 32.34 -16.15
C GLY A 224 6.33 32.38 -16.76
N SER A 225 6.13 33.13 -17.84
CA SER A 225 4.84 33.19 -18.53
C SER A 225 4.45 31.84 -19.17
N CYS A 226 3.15 31.62 -19.37
CA CYS A 226 2.59 30.39 -19.96
C CYS A 226 2.34 30.48 -21.47
N ALA A 227 2.99 31.42 -22.17
CA ALA A 227 2.87 31.57 -23.63
C ALA A 227 3.32 30.32 -24.39
N VAL A 228 4.30 29.59 -23.83
CA VAL A 228 4.65 28.23 -24.24
C VAL A 228 4.62 27.34 -23.01
N LYS A 229 3.94 26.20 -23.09
CA LYS A 229 3.88 25.20 -22.02
C LYS A 229 4.05 23.77 -22.53
N THR A 230 4.61 22.93 -21.67
CA THR A 230 4.74 21.49 -21.89
C THR A 230 3.83 20.77 -20.91
N CYS A 231 2.98 19.86 -21.39
CA CYS A 231 2.00 19.16 -20.56
C CYS A 231 2.21 17.64 -20.59
N TRP A 232 1.80 16.96 -19.52
CA TRP A 232 1.79 15.50 -19.39
C TRP A 232 0.58 15.03 -18.60
N LYS A 233 0.13 13.80 -18.82
CA LYS A 233 -0.92 13.19 -18.00
C LYS A 233 -0.30 12.60 -16.73
N THR A 234 -0.88 12.92 -15.58
CA THR A 234 -0.47 12.35 -14.30
C THR A 234 -1.67 11.76 -13.58
N MET A 235 -1.45 10.74 -12.76
CA MET A 235 -2.45 10.32 -11.78
C MET A 235 -2.67 11.44 -10.76
N SER A 236 -3.93 11.65 -10.36
CA SER A 236 -4.27 12.54 -9.25
C SER A 236 -3.59 12.10 -7.94
N SER A 237 -3.55 13.02 -6.97
CA SER A 237 -3.17 12.69 -5.59
C SER A 237 -4.05 11.55 -5.05
N PHE A 238 -3.44 10.67 -4.24
CA PHE A 238 -4.16 9.52 -3.72
C PHE A 238 -5.30 9.90 -2.77
N GLU A 239 -5.16 11.02 -2.05
CA GLU A 239 -6.22 11.61 -1.24
C GLU A 239 -7.47 11.96 -2.08
N LYS A 240 -7.29 12.51 -3.29
CA LYS A 240 -8.41 12.82 -4.20
C LYS A 240 -9.10 11.53 -4.67
N ILE A 241 -8.35 10.46 -4.91
CA ILE A 241 -8.89 9.14 -5.22
C ILE A 241 -9.65 8.56 -4.01
N GLY A 242 -9.09 8.67 -2.80
CA GLY A 242 -9.70 8.24 -1.56
C GLY A 242 -11.03 8.93 -1.29
N ARG A 243 -11.09 10.27 -1.43
CA ARG A 243 -12.32 11.06 -1.32
C ARG A 243 -13.38 10.64 -2.32
N PHE A 244 -12.99 10.43 -3.58
CA PHE A 244 -13.91 9.94 -4.61
C PHE A 244 -14.49 8.55 -4.26
N LEU A 245 -13.64 7.62 -3.81
CA LEU A 245 -14.10 6.30 -3.39
C LEU A 245 -14.97 6.36 -2.12
N LYS A 246 -14.75 7.35 -1.23
CA LYS A 246 -15.55 7.54 -0.01
C LYS A 246 -16.95 8.01 -0.38
N ASP A 247 -17.09 8.92 -1.35
CA ASP A 247 -18.39 9.28 -1.92
C ASP A 247 -19.13 8.07 -2.53
N LYS A 248 -18.40 7.21 -3.26
CA LYS A 248 -18.95 5.95 -3.78
C LYS A 248 -19.33 4.95 -2.69
N TYR A 249 -18.66 4.99 -1.55
CA TYR A 249 -19.00 4.16 -0.39
C TYR A 249 -20.32 4.61 0.27
N GLU A 250 -20.53 5.92 0.45
CA GLU A 250 -21.79 6.44 1.01
C GLU A 250 -22.98 6.02 0.14
N ASN A 251 -22.81 6.14 -1.17
CA ASN A 251 -23.81 5.82 -2.19
C ASN A 251 -23.77 4.36 -2.69
N SER A 252 -23.08 3.48 -1.98
CA SER A 252 -22.90 2.09 -2.39
C SER A 252 -24.21 1.30 -2.48
N ILE A 253 -24.23 0.29 -3.35
CA ILE A 253 -25.45 -0.40 -3.78
C ILE A 253 -25.48 -1.82 -3.19
N GLN A 254 -26.58 -2.17 -2.53
CA GLN A 254 -26.79 -3.54 -2.08
C GLN A 254 -27.23 -4.43 -3.24
N ILE A 255 -26.53 -5.55 -3.45
CA ILE A 255 -26.87 -6.56 -4.45
C ILE A 255 -27.43 -7.84 -3.82
N SER A 256 -28.14 -8.64 -4.62
CA SER A 256 -28.63 -9.95 -4.16
C SER A 256 -27.54 -11.00 -4.26
N ASP A 257 -27.37 -11.80 -3.20
CA ASP A 257 -26.42 -12.92 -3.16
C ASP A 257 -26.76 -14.04 -4.16
N ARG A 258 -28.06 -14.21 -4.46
CA ARG A 258 -28.55 -15.15 -5.49
C ARG A 258 -28.31 -14.58 -6.89
N LEU A 259 -27.08 -14.65 -7.38
CA LEU A 259 -26.74 -14.23 -8.74
C LEU A 259 -27.35 -15.19 -9.77
N LYS A 260 -28.59 -14.92 -10.18
CA LYS A 260 -29.19 -15.52 -11.38
C LYS A 260 -28.69 -14.75 -12.59
N LYS A 261 -27.52 -15.14 -13.13
CA LYS A 261 -26.91 -14.68 -14.40
C LYS A 261 -26.46 -13.20 -14.53
N LYS A 262 -27.00 -12.21 -13.79
CA LYS A 262 -26.57 -10.79 -13.86
C LYS A 262 -26.54 -10.11 -12.49
N LEU A 263 -25.58 -9.20 -12.29
CA LEU A 263 -25.54 -8.28 -11.14
C LEU A 263 -26.79 -7.39 -11.15
N ARG A 264 -27.51 -7.36 -10.03
CA ARG A 264 -28.75 -6.59 -9.87
C ARG A 264 -28.84 -6.03 -8.46
N ARG A 265 -29.41 -4.82 -8.36
CA ARG A 265 -29.79 -4.21 -7.09
C ARG A 265 -30.77 -5.13 -6.35
N LYS A 266 -30.60 -5.25 -5.03
CA LYS A 266 -31.44 -6.08 -4.18
C LYS A 266 -32.89 -5.56 -4.16
N GLU A 267 -33.04 -4.25 -4.00
CA GLU A 267 -34.33 -3.55 -4.00
C GLU A 267 -35.02 -3.63 -5.36
N LYS A 268 -36.29 -4.08 -5.37
CA LYS A 268 -37.04 -4.37 -6.61
C LYS A 268 -37.29 -3.12 -7.46
N SER A 269 -37.67 -2.01 -6.84
CA SER A 269 -37.94 -0.70 -7.46
C SER A 269 -36.73 -0.19 -8.26
N GLN A 270 -35.53 -0.38 -7.72
CA GLN A 270 -34.30 0.16 -8.30
C GLN A 270 -33.62 -0.78 -9.32
N ARG A 271 -34.18 -1.97 -9.61
CA ARG A 271 -33.54 -2.95 -10.51
C ARG A 271 -33.34 -2.46 -11.95
N LYS A 272 -34.12 -1.47 -12.38
CA LYS A 272 -34.00 -0.85 -13.71
C LYS A 272 -32.82 0.12 -13.81
N ILE A 273 -32.33 0.64 -12.68
CA ILE A 273 -31.21 1.58 -12.66
C ILE A 273 -29.92 0.79 -12.88
N PRO A 274 -29.11 1.12 -13.91
CA PRO A 274 -27.87 0.41 -14.17
C PRO A 274 -26.87 0.61 -13.03
N ILE A 275 -25.94 -0.34 -12.92
CA ILE A 275 -24.80 -0.26 -12.01
C ILE A 275 -23.63 0.26 -12.84
N GLY A 276 -23.08 1.41 -12.46
CA GLY A 276 -21.90 2.00 -13.08
C GLY A 276 -20.64 1.20 -12.77
N LYS A 277 -19.59 1.37 -13.58
CA LYS A 277 -18.31 0.68 -13.36
C LYS A 277 -17.55 1.19 -12.13
N GLU A 278 -17.91 2.37 -11.64
CA GLU A 278 -17.27 3.06 -10.51
C GLU A 278 -18.07 2.91 -9.21
N ASP A 279 -19.24 2.27 -9.27
CA ASP A 279 -20.10 2.12 -8.10
C ASP A 279 -19.54 1.04 -7.18
N LEU A 280 -19.67 1.23 -5.86
CA LEU A 280 -19.29 0.20 -4.91
C LEU A 280 -20.50 -0.67 -4.58
N LEU A 281 -20.27 -1.98 -4.53
CA LEU A 281 -21.30 -2.99 -4.31
C LEU A 281 -21.05 -3.73 -3.00
N TYR A 282 -22.14 -4.04 -2.29
CA TYR A 282 -22.09 -4.87 -1.09
C TYR A 282 -23.24 -5.88 -1.06
N VAL A 283 -23.06 -6.99 -0.34
CA VAL A 283 -24.06 -8.06 -0.22
C VAL A 283 -24.75 -7.99 1.14
N ASN A 284 -23.95 -7.87 2.21
CA ASN A 284 -24.37 -7.95 3.59
C ASN A 284 -24.46 -6.58 4.23
N LYS A 285 -25.45 -6.37 5.11
CA LYS A 285 -25.53 -5.13 5.88
C LYS A 285 -24.34 -5.04 6.83
N SER A 286 -23.81 -3.84 7.02
CA SER A 286 -22.75 -3.59 8.00
C SER A 286 -23.22 -3.94 9.42
N PRO A 287 -22.35 -4.53 10.26
CA PRO A 287 -22.68 -4.84 11.65
C PRO A 287 -22.74 -3.57 12.50
N ASN A 288 -23.12 -3.73 13.76
CA ASN A 288 -23.05 -2.64 14.73
C ASN A 288 -21.59 -2.46 15.21
N TYR A 289 -20.94 -1.37 14.80
CA TYR A 289 -19.57 -1.04 15.21
C TYR A 289 -19.47 -0.35 16.59
N CYS A 290 -20.59 -0.09 17.27
CA CYS A 290 -20.59 0.59 18.57
C CYS A 290 -20.06 -0.27 19.72
N VAL A 291 -20.31 -1.58 19.67
CA VAL A 291 -20.03 -2.54 20.75
C VAL A 291 -18.95 -3.48 20.28
N GLU A 292 -18.04 -3.86 21.18
CA GLU A 292 -17.01 -4.84 20.88
C GLU A 292 -17.64 -6.19 20.52
N ASP A 293 -17.17 -6.79 19.43
CA ASP A 293 -17.49 -8.15 19.02
C ASP A 293 -16.21 -8.86 18.59
N GLN A 294 -15.69 -9.72 19.47
CA GLN A 294 -14.46 -10.46 19.23
C GLN A 294 -14.58 -11.46 18.07
N LYS A 295 -15.77 -12.01 17.81
CA LYS A 295 -15.99 -12.96 16.71
C LYS A 295 -15.90 -12.26 15.36
N LEU A 296 -16.42 -11.04 15.28
CA LEU A 296 -16.38 -10.23 14.06
C LEU A 296 -15.11 -9.36 13.95
N GLY A 297 -14.29 -9.30 15.00
CA GLY A 297 -13.10 -8.45 15.06
C GLY A 297 -13.44 -6.97 15.17
N ILE A 298 -14.55 -6.63 15.81
CA ILE A 298 -15.01 -5.26 16.02
C ILE A 298 -14.52 -4.81 17.40
N PRO A 299 -13.70 -3.76 17.50
CA PRO A 299 -13.19 -3.28 18.79
C PRO A 299 -14.20 -2.45 19.59
N GLY A 300 -15.30 -1.99 18.98
CA GLY A 300 -16.22 -1.03 19.58
C GLY A 300 -15.71 0.41 19.56
N THR A 301 -16.49 1.34 20.12
CA THR A 301 -16.14 2.77 20.16
C THR A 301 -15.70 3.28 21.53
N GLN A 302 -15.68 2.41 22.55
CA GLN A 302 -15.25 2.78 23.90
C GLN A 302 -13.81 3.30 23.91
N GLY A 303 -13.55 4.36 24.68
CA GLY A 303 -12.23 4.98 24.81
C GLY A 303 -11.78 5.81 23.60
N ARG A 304 -12.59 5.92 22.54
CA ARG A 304 -12.28 6.78 21.40
C ARG A 304 -12.54 8.23 21.72
N GLU A 305 -11.62 9.10 21.29
CA GLU A 305 -11.78 10.54 21.36
C GLU A 305 -12.91 11.01 20.44
N CYS A 306 -13.75 11.89 20.95
CA CYS A 306 -14.89 12.46 20.24
C CYS A 306 -14.93 13.99 20.38
N ASN A 307 -15.57 14.65 19.42
CA ASN A 307 -15.77 16.09 19.46
C ASN A 307 -17.16 16.40 20.03
N ARG A 308 -17.24 17.15 21.14
CA ARG A 308 -18.51 17.50 21.77
C ARG A 308 -19.35 18.46 20.94
N THR A 309 -18.72 19.37 20.20
CA THR A 309 -19.43 20.42 19.45
C THR A 309 -19.83 19.99 18.03
N SER A 310 -19.35 18.84 17.56
CA SER A 310 -19.67 18.37 16.21
C SER A 310 -20.95 17.55 16.19
N GLU A 311 -21.78 17.79 15.17
CA GLU A 311 -22.92 16.96 14.80
C GLU A 311 -22.54 15.85 13.79
N GLY A 312 -21.31 15.87 13.28
CA GLY A 312 -20.77 14.90 12.33
C GLY A 312 -20.39 13.56 12.99
N PRO A 313 -19.82 12.61 12.21
CA PRO A 313 -19.42 11.29 12.69
C PRO A 313 -18.46 11.31 13.89
N GLU A 314 -17.58 12.30 13.97
CA GLU A 314 -16.68 12.55 15.11
C GLU A 314 -17.40 13.04 16.36
N GLY A 315 -18.65 13.47 16.22
CA GLY A 315 -19.50 13.99 17.28
C GLY A 315 -19.70 12.97 18.38
N CYS A 316 -19.58 13.37 19.65
CA CYS A 316 -19.74 12.46 20.78
C CYS A 316 -21.11 11.75 20.80
N ASN A 317 -22.16 12.39 20.30
CA ASN A 317 -23.49 11.77 20.19
C ASN A 317 -23.50 10.58 19.23
N LEU A 318 -22.86 10.72 18.06
CA LEU A 318 -22.82 9.68 17.03
C LEU A 318 -21.75 8.63 17.29
N LEU A 319 -20.53 9.04 17.65
CA LEU A 319 -19.40 8.15 17.86
C LEU A 319 -19.57 7.26 19.10
N CYS A 320 -20.08 7.84 20.20
CA CYS A 320 -20.28 7.12 21.46
C CYS A 320 -21.62 6.39 21.53
N CYS A 321 -22.41 6.43 20.45
CA CYS A 321 -23.66 5.68 20.30
C CYS A 321 -24.65 5.89 21.47
N GLY A 322 -24.74 7.13 21.97
CA GLY A 322 -25.62 7.50 23.08
C GLY A 322 -25.18 7.06 24.48
N ARG A 323 -24.03 6.37 24.64
CA ARG A 323 -23.51 5.96 25.97
C ARG A 323 -22.95 7.12 26.80
N GLY A 324 -22.79 8.29 26.20
CA GLY A 324 -22.09 9.43 26.78
C GLY A 324 -20.56 9.32 26.66
N TYR A 325 -19.87 10.28 27.27
CA TYR A 325 -18.41 10.41 27.22
C TYR A 325 -17.87 10.87 28.57
N ASN A 326 -16.59 10.58 28.81
CA ASN A 326 -15.81 11.13 29.91
C ASN A 326 -15.04 12.37 29.41
N THR A 327 -14.89 13.37 30.26
CA THR A 327 -14.09 14.57 29.98
C THR A 327 -12.85 14.55 30.85
N HIS A 328 -11.69 14.75 30.25
CA HIS A 328 -10.41 14.87 30.94
C HIS A 328 -9.68 16.12 30.45
N VAL A 329 -9.07 16.86 31.36
CA VAL A 329 -8.29 18.05 31.01
C VAL A 329 -6.87 17.60 30.71
N VAL A 330 -6.42 17.80 29.48
CA VAL A 330 -5.08 17.44 29.02
C VAL A 330 -4.24 18.69 28.85
N ARG A 331 -3.00 18.63 29.35
CA ARG A 331 -2.00 19.68 29.18
C ARG A 331 -1.21 19.43 27.88
N HIS A 332 -1.42 20.26 26.88
CA HIS A 332 -0.64 20.28 25.65
C HIS A 332 0.53 21.25 25.78
N VAL A 333 1.74 20.78 25.45
CA VAL A 333 2.94 21.61 25.45
C VAL A 333 3.46 21.68 24.03
N GLU A 334 3.40 22.86 23.43
CA GLU A 334 3.87 23.09 22.06
C GLU A 334 4.90 24.21 21.98
N ARG A 335 5.63 24.24 20.86
CA ARG A 335 6.53 25.34 20.55
C ARG A 335 5.72 26.46 19.92
N CYS A 336 5.70 27.60 20.59
CA CYS A 336 4.95 28.78 20.19
C CYS A 336 5.88 29.99 20.07
N GLU A 337 5.36 31.10 19.53
CA GLU A 337 6.09 32.38 19.45
C GLU A 337 7.49 32.24 18.84
N CYS A 338 7.60 31.39 17.81
CA CYS A 338 8.85 31.09 17.14
C CYS A 338 9.37 32.32 16.38
N LYS A 339 10.57 32.78 16.72
CA LYS A 339 11.26 33.87 16.04
C LYS A 339 12.46 33.32 15.29
N PHE A 340 12.55 33.64 13.99
CA PHE A 340 13.74 33.40 13.21
C PHE A 340 14.82 34.40 13.63
N VAL A 341 15.98 33.89 14.04
CA VAL A 341 17.15 34.72 14.33
C VAL A 341 18.02 34.71 13.10
N TRP A 342 18.26 35.89 12.53
CA TRP A 342 19.13 36.03 11.37
C TRP A 342 20.55 35.51 11.73
N CYS A 343 21.11 34.66 10.88
CA CYS A 343 22.14 33.64 11.17
C CYS A 343 21.63 32.35 11.88
N CYS A 344 20.57 31.80 11.27
CA CYS A 344 20.31 30.38 10.96
C CYS A 344 19.63 29.48 12.00
N TYR A 345 18.95 30.02 13.02
CA TYR A 345 18.13 29.19 13.89
C TYR A 345 16.81 29.84 14.28
N VAL A 346 15.85 28.98 14.62
CA VAL A 346 14.53 29.39 15.11
C VAL A 346 14.53 29.21 16.63
N ARG A 347 14.23 30.29 17.34
CA ARG A 347 14.04 30.26 18.80
C ARG A 347 12.54 30.32 19.09
N CYS A 348 12.00 29.28 19.72
CA CYS A 348 10.61 29.22 20.17
C CYS A 348 10.53 29.21 21.69
N ARG A 349 9.40 29.65 22.24
CA ARG A 349 9.02 29.40 23.63
C ARG A 349 8.24 28.10 23.74
N ARG A 350 8.13 27.55 24.95
CA ARG A 350 7.21 26.44 25.24
C ARG A 350 5.94 27.06 25.80
N CYS A 351 4.84 26.94 25.07
CA CYS A 351 3.52 27.31 25.56
C CYS A 351 2.81 26.07 26.07
N GLU A 352 2.04 26.25 27.12
CA GLU A 352 1.20 25.22 27.69
C GLU A 352 -0.26 25.64 27.52
N THR A 353 -1.07 24.76 26.96
CA THR A 353 -2.52 24.94 26.82
C THR A 353 -3.23 23.78 27.50
N MET A 354 -4.31 24.09 28.21
CA MET A 354 -5.17 23.09 28.83
C MET A 354 -6.40 22.93 27.94
N THR A 355 -6.66 21.73 27.45
CA THR A 355 -7.84 21.44 26.61
C THR A 355 -8.65 20.30 27.20
N ASP A 356 -9.97 20.41 27.07
CA ASP A 356 -10.89 19.34 27.40
C ASP A 356 -10.86 18.30 26.28
N VAL A 357 -10.49 17.08 26.62
CA VAL A 357 -10.55 15.93 25.72
C VAL A 357 -11.71 15.04 26.15
N HIS A 358 -12.55 14.64 25.20
CA HIS A 358 -13.73 13.83 25.45
C HIS A 358 -13.53 12.43 24.88
N THR A 359 -13.78 11.39 25.67
CA THR A 359 -13.65 9.99 25.25
C THR A 359 -14.92 9.20 25.53
N CYS A 360 -15.36 8.40 24.56
CA CYS A 360 -16.57 7.59 24.69
C CYS A 360 -16.50 6.60 25.86
N LYS A 361 -17.63 6.46 26.57
CA LYS A 361 -17.80 5.50 27.67
C LYS A 361 -17.90 4.05 27.20
#